data_AF-A0A2E7P7V5-F1
#
_entry.id   AF-A0A2E7P7V5-F1
#
_cell.length_a   1.000
_cell.length_b   1.000
_cell.length_c   1.000
_cell.angle_alpha   90.00
_cell.angle_beta   90.00
_cell.angle_gamma   90.00
#
_symmetry.space_group_name_H-M   'P 1'
#
loop_
_entity.id
_entity.type
_entity.pdbx_description
1 polymer ?
#
loop_
_entity_poly.entity_id
_entity_poly.type
_entity_poly.pdbx_seq_one_letter_code
_entity_poly.pdbx_strand_id
1 'polypeptide(L)'
;MPLAQQLNARFGVNYFDYSFNSSTNDVNYDAKAKLRTFDALLDWFPFDNGFRLSGGVVYNGNKIDATGKPKANGIYTINGNVYTASQAGQVDGRIDFKKFAPYVGLGWGNAVAPAKPGWGFTADLGVMFQGNASTSVSNSGCNAPAAICARLATDVAAENAQLSDKVHGYNLYPVLRVGVSYQF
;
A
#
# COMPACT_ATOMS: atom_id res chain seq x y z
N MET A 1 23.41 7.86 9.07
CA MET A 1 24.32 8.52 10.03
C MET A 1 24.95 7.45 10.91
N PRO A 2 26.28 7.40 11.05
CA PRO A 2 26.92 6.49 12.00
C PRO A 2 26.60 6.89 13.45
N LEU A 3 26.29 5.91 14.29
CA LEU A 3 26.03 6.07 15.73
C LEU A 3 27.13 5.43 16.57
N ALA A 4 27.65 4.28 16.13
CA ALA A 4 28.79 3.58 16.69
C ALA A 4 29.53 2.83 15.57
N GLN A 5 30.66 2.19 15.90
CA GLN A 5 31.52 1.53 14.91
C GLN A 5 30.80 0.49 14.03
N GLN A 6 29.73 -0.13 14.56
CA GLN A 6 28.92 -1.14 13.86
C GLN A 6 27.43 -0.77 13.76
N LEU A 7 27.05 0.46 14.13
CA LEU A 7 25.65 0.88 14.18
C LEU A 7 25.44 2.17 13.42
N ASN A 8 24.50 2.14 12.48
CA ASN A 8 24.06 3.30 11.74
C ASN A 8 22.57 3.55 11.94
N ALA A 9 22.18 4.82 12.05
CA ALA A 9 20.80 5.25 11.86
C ALA A 9 20.53 5.56 10.38
N ARG A 10 19.37 5.16 9.88
CA ARG A 10 18.90 5.42 8.52
C ARG A 10 17.48 5.96 8.56
N PHE A 11 17.24 7.00 7.77
CA PHE A 11 15.93 7.58 7.56
C PHE A 11 15.64 7.61 6.06
N GLY A 12 14.40 7.31 5.70
CA GLY A 12 13.98 7.24 4.31
C GLY A 12 12.58 7.81 4.13
N VAL A 13 12.35 8.40 2.96
CA VAL A 13 11.04 8.87 2.53
C VAL A 13 10.76 8.24 1.17
N ASN A 14 9.62 7.61 1.02
CA ASN A 14 9.12 7.16 -0.27
C ASN A 14 7.85 7.93 -0.60
N TYR A 15 7.75 8.41 -1.83
CA TYR A 15 6.59 9.12 -2.35
C TYR A 15 6.35 8.66 -3.78
N PHE A 16 5.18 8.06 -4.02
CA PHE A 16 4.76 7.65 -5.35
C PHE A 16 3.24 7.73 -5.43
N ASP A 17 2.74 8.49 -6.40
CA ASP A 17 1.31 8.58 -6.67
C ASP A 17 1.06 8.01 -8.09
N TYR A 18 0.11 7.09 -8.22
CA TYR A 18 -0.28 6.48 -9.48
C TYR A 18 -1.79 6.47 -9.62
N SER A 19 -2.29 6.91 -10.76
CA SER A 19 -3.70 6.87 -11.11
C SER A 19 -3.91 5.98 -12.32
N PHE A 20 -4.84 5.04 -12.20
CA PHE A 20 -5.28 4.18 -13.28
C PHE A 20 -6.74 4.49 -13.60
N ASN A 21 -6.99 4.87 -14.84
CA ASN A 21 -8.34 5.10 -15.35
C ASN A 21 -8.61 4.04 -16.41
N SER A 22 -9.67 3.26 -16.23
CA SER A 22 -10.11 2.27 -17.21
C SER A 22 -11.62 2.37 -17.39
N SER A 23 -12.06 2.16 -18.62
CA SER A 23 -13.49 2.13 -18.93
C SER A 23 -13.82 0.81 -19.60
N THR A 24 -14.78 0.07 -19.05
CA THR A 24 -15.49 -0.98 -19.80
C THR A 24 -16.67 -0.36 -20.55
N ASN A 25 -17.37 -1.15 -21.38
CA ASN A 25 -18.59 -0.74 -22.06
C ASN A 25 -19.66 -0.25 -21.07
N ASP A 26 -19.60 -0.73 -19.83
CA ASP A 26 -20.63 -0.52 -18.81
C ASP A 26 -20.21 0.40 -17.66
N VAL A 27 -18.93 0.50 -17.32
CA VAL A 27 -18.45 1.17 -16.09
C VAL A 27 -17.11 1.87 -16.33
N ASN A 28 -16.99 3.09 -15.82
CA ASN A 28 -15.74 3.83 -15.69
C ASN A 28 -15.16 3.57 -14.30
N TYR A 29 -13.93 3.06 -14.26
CA TYR A 29 -13.16 2.81 -13.05
C TYR A 29 -12.02 3.82 -12.95
N ASP A 30 -11.97 4.55 -11.85
CA ASP A 30 -10.83 5.41 -11.45
C ASP A 30 -10.23 4.79 -10.19
N ALA A 31 -8.98 4.35 -10.26
CA ALA A 31 -8.23 3.83 -9.13
C ALA A 31 -6.99 4.68 -8.89
N LYS A 32 -6.78 5.10 -7.64
CA LYS A 32 -5.65 5.94 -7.22
C LYS A 32 -4.89 5.24 -6.11
N ALA A 33 -3.64 4.93 -6.37
CA ALA A 33 -2.68 4.45 -5.39
C ALA A 33 -1.78 5.60 -4.97
N LYS A 34 -1.80 5.93 -3.67
CA LYS A 34 -0.90 6.90 -3.05
C LYS A 34 0.00 6.13 -2.11
N LEU A 35 1.27 5.99 -2.47
CA LEU A 35 2.27 5.26 -1.69
C LEU A 35 3.20 6.27 -1.04
N ARG A 36 3.07 6.42 0.27
CA ARG A 36 3.82 7.40 1.05
C ARG A 36 4.29 6.73 2.32
N THR A 37 5.59 6.54 2.45
CA THR A 37 6.17 5.95 3.65
C THR A 37 7.33 6.78 4.15
N PHE A 38 7.48 6.81 5.47
CA PHE A 38 8.67 7.31 6.13
C PHE A 38 9.23 6.18 6.97
N ASP A 39 10.52 5.92 6.88
CA ASP A 39 11.17 4.88 7.68
C ASP A 39 12.27 5.46 8.57
N ALA A 40 12.38 4.88 9.76
CA ALA A 40 13.43 5.13 10.74
C ALA A 40 14.00 3.78 11.17
N LEU A 41 15.23 3.50 10.75
CA LEU A 41 15.87 2.21 10.82
C LEU A 41 17.21 2.31 11.55
N LEU A 42 17.55 1.25 12.28
CA LEU A 42 18.87 0.98 12.82
C LEU A 42 19.48 -0.16 12.02
N ASP A 43 20.65 0.09 11.46
CA ASP A 43 21.43 -0.88 10.71
C ASP A 43 22.62 -1.33 11.58
N TRP A 44 22.66 -2.61 11.90
CA TRP A 44 23.75 -3.27 12.61
C TRP A 44 24.63 -4.05 11.63
N PHE A 45 25.94 -3.82 11.69
CA PHE A 45 26.95 -4.45 10.85
C PHE A 45 27.76 -5.45 11.68
N PRO A 46 27.35 -6.73 11.74
CA PRO A 46 28.05 -7.75 12.53
C PRO A 46 29.42 -8.14 11.95
N PHE A 47 29.67 -7.80 10.68
CA PHE A 47 30.91 -8.12 9.96
C PHE A 47 31.40 -6.90 9.17
N ASP A 48 32.71 -6.85 8.91
CA ASP A 48 33.34 -5.78 8.12
C ASP A 48 33.22 -5.99 6.58
N ASN A 49 32.24 -6.77 6.13
CA ASN A 49 32.03 -7.12 4.70
C ASN A 49 30.88 -6.34 4.04
N GLY A 50 30.25 -5.41 4.78
CA GLY A 50 29.12 -4.61 4.30
C GLY A 50 27.76 -5.26 4.50
N PHE A 51 27.68 -6.47 5.05
CA PHE A 51 26.41 -7.07 5.48
C PHE A 51 25.82 -6.28 6.65
N ARG A 52 24.50 -6.06 6.61
CA ARG A 52 23.76 -5.42 7.70
C ARG A 52 22.44 -6.10 8.02
N LEU A 53 22.11 -6.11 9.30
CA LEU A 53 20.79 -6.38 9.82
C LEU A 53 20.11 -5.05 10.12
N SER A 54 18.92 -4.85 9.57
CA SER A 54 18.17 -3.60 9.71
C SER A 54 16.90 -3.86 10.51
N GLY A 55 16.64 -3.03 11.51
CA GLY A 55 15.43 -3.09 12.32
C GLY A 55 14.89 -1.70 12.60
N GLY A 56 13.58 -1.54 12.61
CA GLY A 56 12.99 -0.24 12.92
C GLY A 56 11.50 -0.16 12.69
N VAL A 57 11.04 1.05 12.41
CA VAL A 57 9.63 1.36 12.22
C VAL A 57 9.43 2.13 10.92
N VAL A 58 8.33 1.81 10.24
CA VAL A 58 7.86 2.50 9.05
C VAL A 58 6.54 3.16 9.39
N TYR A 59 6.47 4.46 9.17
CA TYR A 59 5.21 5.16 9.06
C TYR A 59 4.60 4.87 7.67
N ASN A 60 3.48 4.16 7.64
CA ASN A 60 2.80 3.74 6.43
C ASN A 60 1.58 4.65 6.18
N GLY A 61 1.76 5.61 5.26
CA GLY A 61 0.71 6.47 4.73
C GLY A 61 0.16 5.98 3.39
N ASN A 62 0.37 4.70 3.05
CA ASN A 62 -0.16 4.13 1.82
C ASN A 62 -1.68 4.12 1.85
N LYS A 63 -2.27 4.41 0.70
CA LYS A 63 -3.72 4.45 0.53
C LYS A 63 -4.09 4.06 -0.88
N ILE A 64 -5.17 3.29 -1.00
CA ILE A 64 -5.77 2.94 -2.29
C ILE A 64 -7.22 3.40 -2.25
N ASP A 65 -7.57 4.31 -3.16
CA ASP A 65 -8.93 4.78 -3.39
C ASP A 65 -9.38 4.24 -4.77
N ALA A 66 -10.57 3.63 -4.85
CA ALA A 66 -11.15 3.15 -6.09
C ALA A 66 -12.60 3.62 -6.22
N THR A 67 -12.97 4.16 -7.37
CA THR A 67 -14.32 4.62 -7.66
C THR A 67 -14.80 3.98 -8.96
N GLY A 68 -15.93 3.29 -8.89
CA GLY A 68 -16.65 2.79 -10.06
C GLY A 68 -17.86 3.69 -10.34
N LYS A 69 -17.93 4.28 -11.53
CA LYS A 69 -19.09 5.05 -12.02
C LYS A 69 -19.67 4.38 -13.25
N PRO A 70 -20.96 4.05 -13.27
CA PRO A 70 -21.50 3.30 -14.38
C PRO A 70 -21.83 4.25 -15.55
N LYS A 71 -21.73 3.77 -16.78
CA LYS A 71 -22.24 4.49 -17.95
C LYS A 71 -23.77 4.41 -17.96
N ALA A 72 -24.45 5.27 -18.72
CA ALA A 72 -25.92 5.42 -18.65
C ALA A 72 -26.72 4.10 -18.72
N ASN A 73 -26.22 3.10 -19.45
CA ASN A 73 -26.84 1.77 -19.60
C ASN A 73 -26.02 0.62 -19.00
N GLY A 74 -25.02 0.96 -18.19
CA GLY A 74 -24.10 -0.02 -17.63
C GLY A 74 -24.72 -0.85 -16.50
N ILE A 75 -24.03 -1.91 -16.13
CA ILE A 75 -24.37 -2.77 -15.00
C ILE A 75 -23.17 -2.94 -14.07
N TYR A 76 -23.46 -3.09 -12.78
CA TYR A 76 -22.54 -3.58 -11.78
C TYR A 76 -22.85 -5.03 -11.46
N THR A 77 -21.81 -5.81 -11.17
CA THR A 77 -21.95 -7.07 -10.47
C THR A 77 -21.34 -6.89 -9.09
N ILE A 78 -22.15 -6.96 -8.04
CA ILE A 78 -21.73 -6.81 -6.64
C ILE A 78 -22.20 -8.04 -5.90
N ASN A 79 -21.29 -8.77 -5.25
CA ASN A 79 -21.61 -10.02 -4.54
C ASN A 79 -22.44 -11.01 -5.40
N GLY A 80 -22.16 -11.09 -6.71
CA GLY A 80 -22.85 -11.96 -7.67
C GLY A 80 -24.21 -11.44 -8.18
N ASN A 81 -24.68 -10.29 -7.69
CA ASN A 81 -25.95 -9.68 -8.11
C ASN A 81 -25.73 -8.56 -9.11
N VAL A 82 -26.59 -8.51 -10.14
CA VAL A 82 -26.52 -7.51 -11.20
C VAL A 82 -27.40 -6.32 -10.86
N TYR A 83 -26.82 -5.12 -10.86
CA TYR A 83 -27.50 -3.85 -10.64
C TYR A 83 -27.30 -2.94 -11.84
N THR A 84 -28.34 -2.24 -12.31
CA THR A 84 -28.13 -1.22 -13.34
C THR A 84 -27.44 0.01 -12.77
N ALA A 85 -26.78 0.75 -13.66
CA ALA A 85 -26.21 2.06 -13.40
C ALA A 85 -27.15 3.00 -12.63
N SER A 86 -28.39 3.08 -13.11
CA SER A 86 -29.46 3.88 -12.55
C SER A 86 -29.90 3.40 -11.17
N GLN A 87 -29.76 2.11 -10.86
CA GLN A 87 -30.15 1.55 -9.57
C GLN A 87 -29.06 1.72 -8.51
N ALA A 88 -27.80 1.45 -8.83
CA ALA A 88 -26.73 1.42 -7.84
C ALA A 88 -26.04 2.76 -7.58
N GLY A 89 -26.07 3.67 -8.56
CA GLY A 89 -25.35 4.93 -8.48
C GLY A 89 -23.83 4.74 -8.53
N GLN A 90 -23.08 5.50 -7.75
CA GLN A 90 -21.61 5.41 -7.66
C GLN A 90 -21.21 4.44 -6.54
N VAL A 91 -20.19 3.62 -6.79
CA VAL A 91 -19.58 2.75 -5.77
C VAL A 91 -18.15 3.20 -5.50
N ASP A 92 -17.85 3.43 -4.24
CA ASP A 92 -16.54 3.85 -3.74
C ASP A 92 -15.96 2.76 -2.84
N GLY A 93 -14.71 2.39 -3.10
CA GLY A 93 -13.89 1.48 -2.31
C GLY A 93 -12.64 2.20 -1.80
N ARG A 94 -12.28 1.94 -0.54
CA ARG A 94 -11.07 2.46 0.09
C ARG A 94 -10.37 1.35 0.85
N ILE A 95 -9.05 1.34 0.74
CA ILE A 95 -8.15 0.50 1.53
C ILE A 95 -7.12 1.41 2.20
N ASP A 96 -7.10 1.37 3.53
CA ASP A 96 -6.13 2.08 4.38
C ASP A 96 -5.30 1.06 5.18
N PHE A 97 -4.06 1.40 5.49
CA PHE A 97 -3.16 0.54 6.27
C PHE A 97 -2.87 1.13 7.65
N LYS A 98 -2.37 0.30 8.57
CA LYS A 98 -1.93 0.79 9.89
C LYS A 98 -0.80 1.78 9.71
N LYS A 99 -0.89 2.91 10.42
CA LYS A 99 0.07 4.01 10.30
C LYS A 99 1.49 3.65 10.72
N PHE A 100 1.68 2.70 11.63
CA PHE A 100 3.01 2.31 12.09
C PHE A 100 3.18 0.80 11.92
N ALA A 101 4.26 0.43 11.25
CA ALA A 101 4.58 -0.94 10.92
C ALA A 101 6.03 -1.24 11.34
N PRO A 102 6.27 -2.23 12.20
CA PRO A 102 7.62 -2.73 12.43
C PRO A 102 8.26 -3.20 11.13
N TYR A 103 9.58 -3.10 11.04
CA TYR A 103 10.35 -3.53 9.89
C TYR A 103 11.58 -4.30 10.33
N VAL A 104 11.88 -5.37 9.60
CA VAL A 104 13.15 -6.10 9.68
C VAL A 104 13.68 -6.35 8.28
N GLY A 105 15.00 -6.32 8.12
CA GLY A 105 15.62 -6.55 6.82
C GLY A 105 17.07 -6.96 6.89
N LEU A 106 17.53 -7.53 5.79
CA LEU A 106 18.90 -7.87 5.51
C LEU A 106 19.37 -6.95 4.39
N GLY A 107 20.58 -6.42 4.51
CA GLY A 107 21.14 -5.55 3.49
C GLY A 107 22.61 -5.80 3.24
N TRP A 108 23.07 -5.26 2.12
CA TRP A 108 24.48 -5.24 1.75
C TRP A 108 24.88 -3.82 1.35
N GLY A 109 26.12 -3.46 1.67
CA GLY A 109 26.70 -2.16 1.44
C GLY A 109 26.59 -1.24 2.64
N ASN A 110 27.55 -0.32 2.77
CA ASN A 110 27.59 0.67 3.82
C ASN A 110 27.92 2.05 3.22
N ALA A 111 26.87 2.81 2.94
CA ALA A 111 26.98 4.15 2.35
C ALA A 111 27.67 5.19 3.25
N VAL A 112 27.91 4.87 4.53
CA VAL A 112 28.52 5.77 5.52
C VAL A 112 29.80 5.22 6.13
N ALA A 113 30.32 4.08 5.66
CA ALA A 113 31.60 3.56 6.10
C ALA A 113 32.72 4.57 5.74
N PRO A 114 33.82 4.63 6.52
CA PRO A 114 35.02 5.35 6.10
C PRO A 114 35.63 4.67 4.87
N ALA A 115 35.21 5.09 3.68
CA ALA A 115 35.73 4.64 2.41
C ALA A 115 36.40 5.81 1.67
N LYS A 116 37.20 5.49 0.66
CA LYS A 116 37.74 6.50 -0.26
C LYS A 116 36.57 7.23 -0.94
N PRO A 117 36.72 8.52 -1.28
CA PRO A 117 35.73 9.24 -2.06
C PRO A 117 35.32 8.45 -3.30
N GLY A 118 34.02 8.36 -3.57
CA GLY A 118 33.51 7.59 -4.69
C GLY A 118 32.11 7.05 -4.52
N TRP A 119 31.71 6.25 -5.51
CA TRP A 119 30.40 5.61 -5.60
C TRP A 119 30.32 4.36 -4.73
N GLY A 120 29.18 4.17 -4.05
CA GLY A 120 28.82 2.97 -3.33
C GLY A 120 27.48 2.43 -3.81
N PHE A 121 27.27 1.13 -3.66
CA PHE A 121 26.01 0.47 -3.98
C PHE A 121 25.45 -0.18 -2.72
N THR A 122 24.13 -0.17 -2.60
CA THR A 122 23.41 -0.79 -1.50
C THR A 122 22.26 -1.63 -2.02
N ALA A 123 22.02 -2.74 -1.35
CA ALA A 123 20.85 -3.57 -1.54
C ALA A 123 20.22 -3.87 -0.18
N ASP A 124 18.91 -4.03 -0.15
CA ASP A 124 18.13 -4.20 1.07
C ASP A 124 16.90 -5.04 0.73
N LEU A 125 16.74 -6.16 1.44
CA LEU A 125 15.58 -7.01 1.39
C LEU A 125 15.00 -7.08 2.80
N GLY A 126 13.77 -6.62 2.96
CA GLY A 126 13.10 -6.66 4.25
C GLY A 126 11.62 -6.94 4.16
N VAL A 127 11.01 -6.98 5.32
CA VAL A 127 9.58 -7.21 5.50
C VAL A 127 9.04 -6.14 6.44
N MET A 128 8.01 -5.45 5.99
CA MET A 128 7.22 -4.53 6.78
C MET A 128 6.00 -5.26 7.33
N PHE A 129 5.85 -5.28 8.66
CA PHE A 129 4.72 -5.87 9.36
C PHE A 129 3.58 -4.84 9.43
N GLN A 130 2.94 -4.60 8.28
CA GLN A 130 1.89 -3.58 8.15
C GLN A 130 0.58 -3.95 8.87
N GLY A 131 0.39 -5.24 9.18
CA GLY A 131 -0.82 -5.73 9.82
C GLY A 131 -2.03 -5.65 8.88
N ASN A 132 -3.20 -5.85 9.46
CA ASN A 132 -4.44 -5.88 8.70
C ASN A 132 -4.78 -4.51 8.13
N ALA A 133 -5.07 -4.48 6.82
CA ALA A 133 -5.63 -3.30 6.18
C ALA A 133 -7.10 -3.12 6.58
N SER A 134 -7.55 -1.87 6.65
CA SER A 134 -8.94 -1.49 6.82
C SER A 134 -9.57 -1.27 5.45
N THR A 135 -10.74 -1.85 5.21
CA THR A 135 -11.48 -1.69 3.96
C THR A 135 -12.82 -1.01 4.21
N SER A 136 -13.21 -0.15 3.28
CA SER A 136 -14.53 0.47 3.27
C SER A 136 -15.05 0.47 1.85
N VAL A 137 -16.21 -0.16 1.62
CA VAL A 137 -16.95 -0.05 0.37
C VAL A 137 -18.30 0.57 0.67
N SER A 138 -18.68 1.57 -0.12
CA SER A 138 -19.94 2.30 0.03
C SER A 138 -20.54 2.60 -1.34
N ASN A 139 -21.86 2.64 -1.43
CA ASN A 139 -22.54 3.18 -2.61
C ASN A 139 -23.23 4.51 -2.28
N SER A 140 -23.37 5.36 -3.28
CA SER A 140 -24.11 6.62 -3.19
C SER A 140 -25.03 6.80 -4.40
N GLY A 141 -26.23 7.35 -4.16
CA GLY A 141 -27.20 7.64 -5.23
C GLY A 141 -28.02 6.45 -5.71
N CYS A 142 -28.42 5.54 -4.80
CA CYS A 142 -29.36 4.48 -5.15
C CYS A 142 -30.72 5.07 -5.56
N ASN A 143 -31.15 4.82 -6.80
CA ASN A 143 -32.42 5.31 -7.35
C ASN A 143 -33.32 4.13 -7.79
N ALA A 144 -33.46 3.15 -6.89
CA ALA A 144 -34.27 1.96 -7.07
C ALA A 144 -35.35 1.88 -5.97
N PRO A 145 -36.37 1.01 -6.11
CA PRO A 145 -37.30 0.72 -5.01
C PRO A 145 -36.55 0.35 -3.73
N ALA A 146 -37.10 0.73 -2.56
CA ALA A 146 -36.43 0.59 -1.26
C ALA A 146 -35.89 -0.83 -0.99
N ALA A 147 -36.60 -1.87 -1.43
CA ALA A 147 -36.15 -3.26 -1.30
C ALA A 147 -34.87 -3.55 -2.09
N ILE A 148 -34.68 -2.94 -3.27
CA ILE A 148 -33.46 -3.10 -4.08
C ILE A 148 -32.30 -2.34 -3.43
N CYS A 149 -32.54 -1.12 -2.93
CA CYS A 149 -31.49 -0.38 -2.23
C CYS A 149 -31.04 -1.08 -0.94
N ALA A 150 -31.97 -1.70 -0.20
CA ALA A 150 -31.63 -2.51 0.99
C ALA A 150 -30.79 -3.74 0.62
N ARG A 151 -31.11 -4.42 -0.49
CA ARG A 151 -30.32 -5.54 -1.01
C ARG A 151 -28.93 -5.08 -1.45
N LEU A 152 -28.84 -3.98 -2.20
CA LEU A 152 -27.58 -3.41 -2.64
C LEU A 152 -26.67 -3.05 -1.45
N ALA A 153 -27.21 -2.42 -0.42
CA ALA A 153 -26.45 -2.11 0.79
C ALA A 153 -25.92 -3.39 1.48
N THR A 154 -26.73 -4.46 1.50
CA THR A 154 -26.32 -5.77 2.03
C THR A 154 -25.21 -6.39 1.20
N ASP A 155 -25.33 -6.34 -0.13
CA ASP A 155 -24.32 -6.87 -1.06
C ASP A 155 -23.02 -6.08 -0.99
N VAL A 156 -23.07 -4.76 -0.89
CA VAL A 156 -21.89 -3.90 -0.70
C VAL A 156 -21.20 -4.20 0.63
N ALA A 157 -21.97 -4.42 1.71
CA ALA A 157 -21.41 -4.82 3.00
C ALA A 157 -20.76 -6.21 2.93
N ALA A 158 -21.38 -7.17 2.23
CA ALA A 158 -20.82 -8.50 2.00
C ALA A 158 -19.54 -8.44 1.17
N GLU A 159 -19.53 -7.64 0.09
CA GLU A 159 -18.34 -7.39 -0.73
C GLU A 159 -17.20 -6.77 0.10
N ASN A 160 -17.52 -5.79 0.97
CA ASN A 160 -16.52 -5.21 1.88
C ASN A 160 -15.96 -6.26 2.86
N ALA A 161 -16.81 -7.15 3.39
CA ALA A 161 -16.36 -8.21 4.29
C ALA A 161 -15.44 -9.21 3.58
N GLN A 162 -15.78 -9.62 2.35
CA GLN A 162 -14.91 -10.46 1.54
C GLN A 162 -13.59 -9.77 1.19
N LEU A 163 -13.63 -8.48 0.86
CA LEU A 163 -12.43 -7.69 0.60
C LEU A 163 -11.56 -7.60 1.86
N SER A 164 -12.16 -7.31 3.03
CA SER A 164 -11.48 -7.26 4.32
C SER A 164 -10.78 -8.58 4.64
N ASP A 165 -11.46 -9.71 4.41
CA ASP A 165 -10.89 -11.04 4.67
C ASP A 165 -9.72 -11.35 3.73
N LYS A 166 -9.86 -11.03 2.44
CA LYS A 166 -8.76 -11.14 1.46
C LYS A 166 -7.56 -10.31 1.86
N VAL A 167 -7.75 -9.04 2.26
CA VAL A 167 -6.64 -8.16 2.62
C VAL A 167 -6.03 -8.49 3.99
N HIS A 168 -6.79 -9.11 4.90
CA HIS A 168 -6.26 -9.60 6.18
C HIS A 168 -5.13 -10.62 5.99
N GLY A 169 -5.14 -11.40 4.90
CA GLY A 169 -4.06 -12.31 4.54
C GLY A 169 -2.73 -11.62 4.18
N TYR A 170 -2.75 -10.31 3.90
CA TYR A 170 -1.58 -9.53 3.48
C TYR A 170 -1.06 -8.61 4.60
N ASN A 171 -0.84 -9.18 5.78
CA ASN A 171 -0.27 -8.48 6.92
C ASN A 171 1.25 -8.22 6.83
N LEU A 172 1.94 -8.94 5.93
CA LEU A 172 3.36 -8.78 5.63
C LEU A 172 3.54 -8.17 4.25
N TYR A 173 4.39 -7.16 4.17
CA TYR A 173 4.72 -6.49 2.92
C TYR A 173 6.23 -6.62 2.64
N PRO A 174 6.65 -7.43 1.64
CA PRO A 174 8.05 -7.54 1.28
C PRO A 174 8.52 -6.22 0.65
N VAL A 175 9.73 -5.78 1.05
CA VAL A 175 10.36 -4.56 0.58
C VAL A 175 11.70 -4.92 -0.03
N LEU A 176 11.89 -4.54 -1.29
CA LEU A 176 13.17 -4.60 -1.98
C LEU A 176 13.63 -3.17 -2.27
N ARG A 177 14.85 -2.84 -1.86
CA ARG A 177 15.47 -1.55 -2.19
C ARG A 177 16.85 -1.78 -2.78
N VAL A 178 17.16 -1.00 -3.80
CA VAL A 178 18.50 -0.85 -4.35
C VAL A 178 18.83 0.64 -4.33
N GLY A 179 20.08 0.97 -4.03
CA GLY A 179 20.49 2.35 -3.86
C GLY A 179 21.93 2.55 -4.30
N VAL A 180 22.22 3.79 -4.71
CA VAL A 180 23.55 4.26 -5.05
C VAL A 180 23.88 5.42 -4.10
N SER A 181 25.10 5.43 -3.57
CA SER A 181 25.60 6.50 -2.70
C SER A 181 26.87 7.10 -3.30
N TYR A 182 27.19 8.34 -2.95
CA TYR A 182 28.47 8.96 -3.29
C TYR A 182 29.04 9.63 -2.04
N GLN A 183 30.29 9.33 -1.71
CA GLN A 183 31.05 9.98 -0.64
C GLN A 183 32.07 10.94 -1.24
N PHE A 184 32.12 12.15 -0.69
CA PHE A 184 33.04 13.23 -1.07
C PHE A 184 34.29 13.23 -0.20
#